data_AF-A0A495YYL6-F1
#
_entry.id   AF-A0A495YYL6-F1
#
_cell.length_a   1.000
_cell.length_b   1.000
_cell.length_c   1.000
_cell.angle_alpha   90.00
_cell.angle_beta   90.00
_cell.angle_gamma   90.00
#
_symmetry.space_group_name_H-M   'P 1'
#
loop_
_entity.id
_entity.type
_entity.pdbx_description
1 polymer ?
#
loop_
_entity_poly.entity_id
_entity_poly.type
_entity_poly.pdbx_seq_one_letter_code
_entity_poly.pdbx_strand_id
1 'polypeptide(L)'
;MMKLILTTCIVLSFAVGLQAAPVKKLQISIDNQLVTFTSTPIFKNGAWLVPIESICQQLGLKVETPDGGEMAVICGEGEEAELCVPLQFGESAFDIDGITYAKLENIAEPFGFEIYKASETELEIVRPEQLAPQFMLPDLDGTPRGLQDFRGKKTLLYIWGSW
;
A
#
# COMPACT_ATOMS: atom_id res chain seq x y z
N MET A 1 -13.08 -81.29 -7.33
CA MET A 1 -11.99 -80.31 -7.53
C MET A 1 -12.59 -78.91 -7.49
N MET A 2 -12.28 -78.16 -6.43
CA MET A 2 -12.95 -76.94 -5.97
C MET A 2 -12.41 -75.71 -6.72
N LYS A 3 -13.29 -74.89 -7.33
CA LYS A 3 -12.92 -73.60 -7.95
C LYS A 3 -12.89 -72.51 -6.87
N LEU A 4 -11.73 -71.88 -6.67
CA LEU A 4 -11.53 -70.75 -5.78
C LEU A 4 -11.85 -69.46 -6.55
N ILE A 5 -12.88 -68.72 -6.13
CA ILE A 5 -13.26 -67.42 -6.70
C ILE A 5 -12.58 -66.33 -5.86
N LEU A 6 -11.66 -65.59 -6.48
CA LEU A 6 -10.88 -64.53 -5.84
C LEU A 6 -11.65 -63.20 -5.92
N THR A 7 -12.39 -62.87 -4.86
CA THR A 7 -13.16 -61.63 -4.75
C THR A 7 -12.23 -60.46 -4.44
N THR A 8 -12.09 -59.53 -5.39
CA THR A 8 -11.28 -58.32 -5.26
C THR A 8 -12.12 -57.20 -4.65
N CYS A 9 -11.83 -56.81 -3.41
CA CYS A 9 -12.45 -55.64 -2.75
C CYS A 9 -11.84 -54.35 -3.32
N ILE A 10 -12.62 -53.60 -4.11
CA ILE A 10 -12.29 -52.23 -4.51
C ILE A 10 -12.71 -51.30 -3.37
N VAL A 11 -11.73 -50.77 -2.63
CA VAL A 11 -11.96 -49.76 -1.60
C VAL A 11 -11.94 -48.38 -2.27
N LEU A 12 -13.11 -47.83 -2.59
CA LEU A 12 -13.25 -46.44 -3.03
C LEU A 12 -12.99 -45.52 -1.82
N SER A 13 -11.79 -44.96 -1.73
CA SER A 13 -11.49 -43.89 -0.76
C SER A 13 -11.93 -42.56 -1.36
N PHE A 14 -13.07 -42.04 -0.91
CA PHE A 14 -13.47 -40.65 -1.14
C PHE A 14 -12.58 -39.74 -0.28
N ALA A 15 -11.50 -39.21 -0.87
CA ALA A 15 -10.76 -38.11 -0.26
C ALA A 15 -11.60 -36.83 -0.42
N VAL A 16 -12.32 -36.44 0.62
CA VAL A 16 -12.87 -35.08 0.74
C VAL A 16 -11.68 -34.16 1.00
N GLY A 17 -11.17 -33.52 -0.05
CA GLY A 17 -10.14 -32.51 0.07
C GLY A 17 -10.71 -31.30 0.81
N LEU A 18 -10.25 -31.07 2.05
CA LEU A 18 -10.43 -29.80 2.74
C LEU A 18 -9.62 -28.76 1.97
N GLN A 19 -10.27 -28.01 1.07
CA GLN A 19 -9.62 -26.88 0.42
C GLN A 19 -9.61 -25.71 1.41
N ALA A 20 -8.43 -25.46 2.02
CA ALA A 20 -8.23 -24.28 2.84
C ALA A 20 -8.57 -23.03 2.00
N ALA A 21 -9.42 -22.15 2.54
CA ALA A 21 -9.70 -20.87 1.92
C ALA A 21 -8.37 -20.12 1.70
N PRO A 22 -8.17 -19.45 0.55
CA PRO A 22 -6.95 -18.73 0.29
C PRO A 22 -6.79 -17.63 1.35
N VAL A 23 -5.72 -17.71 2.14
CA VAL A 23 -5.33 -16.64 3.06
C VAL A 23 -5.11 -15.39 2.21
N LYS A 24 -5.89 -14.33 2.44
CA LYS A 24 -5.68 -13.05 1.76
C LYS A 24 -4.29 -12.54 2.13
N LYS A 25 -3.37 -12.59 1.17
CA LYS A 25 -2.02 -12.06 1.31
C LYS A 25 -2.08 -10.53 1.23
N LEU A 26 -1.39 -9.83 2.13
CA LEU A 26 -1.20 -8.38 2.07
C LEU A 26 -0.66 -7.99 0.69
N GLN A 27 -1.38 -7.09 0.01
CA GLN A 27 -0.97 -6.47 -1.25
C GLN A 27 -0.60 -5.02 -0.98
N ILE A 28 0.59 -4.63 -1.39
CA ILE A 28 1.08 -3.26 -1.27
C ILE A 28 1.40 -2.77 -2.67
N SER A 29 0.91 -1.59 -3.02
CA SER A 29 1.19 -0.97 -4.31
C SER A 29 1.51 0.51 -4.17
N ILE A 30 2.41 0.97 -5.03
CA ILE A 30 2.75 2.37 -5.22
C ILE A 30 2.48 2.68 -6.69
N ASP A 31 1.63 3.67 -6.97
CA ASP A 31 1.15 4.00 -8.32
C ASP A 31 0.62 2.78 -9.08
N ASN A 32 -0.17 1.95 -8.39
CA ASN A 32 -0.74 0.72 -8.93
C ASN A 32 0.32 -0.32 -9.40
N GLN A 33 1.59 -0.15 -9.01
CA GLN A 33 2.64 -1.16 -9.15
C GLN A 33 2.84 -1.90 -7.83
N LEU A 34 2.77 -3.23 -7.86
CA LEU A 34 3.00 -4.04 -6.67
C LEU A 34 4.45 -3.93 -6.21
N VAL A 35 4.63 -3.67 -4.92
CA VAL A 35 5.95 -3.55 -4.28
C VAL A 35 6.12 -4.61 -3.19
N THR A 36 7.37 -4.97 -2.95
CA THR A 36 7.75 -5.94 -1.92
C THR A 36 8.58 -5.25 -0.87
N PHE A 37 8.31 -5.58 0.39
CA PHE A 37 9.08 -5.07 1.51
C PHE A 37 9.98 -6.18 2.02
N THR A 38 11.18 -5.81 2.46
CA THR A 38 12.10 -6.74 3.13
C THR A 38 11.49 -7.25 4.43
N SER A 39 10.81 -6.36 5.15
CA SER A 39 10.10 -6.65 6.39
C SER A 39 8.62 -6.33 6.23
N THR A 40 7.75 -7.18 6.79
CA THR A 40 6.30 -7.01 6.60
C THR A 40 5.78 -5.81 7.40
N PRO A 41 4.99 -4.90 6.78
CA PRO A 41 4.25 -3.89 7.52
C PRO A 41 3.29 -4.51 8.55
N ILE A 42 2.96 -3.75 9.59
CA ILE A 42 2.12 -4.17 10.70
C ILE A 42 0.89 -3.27 10.75
N PHE A 43 -0.30 -3.85 10.60
CA PHE A 43 -1.56 -3.13 10.82
C PHE A 43 -1.96 -3.21 12.29
N LYS A 44 -2.04 -2.07 12.98
CA LYS A 44 -2.38 -2.01 14.39
C LYS A 44 -3.16 -0.74 14.71
N ASN A 45 -4.24 -0.87 15.50
CA ASN A 45 -5.09 0.24 15.94
C ASN A 45 -5.63 1.10 14.77
N GLY A 46 -5.92 0.49 13.62
CA GLY A 46 -6.43 1.21 12.45
C GLY A 46 -5.36 1.94 11.62
N ALA A 47 -4.07 1.82 11.97
CA ALA A 47 -2.98 2.45 11.24
C ALA A 47 -1.94 1.41 10.78
N TRP A 48 -1.29 1.69 9.66
CA TRP A 48 -0.16 0.90 9.17
C TRP A 48 1.15 1.43 9.76
N LEU A 49 1.86 0.55 10.48
CA LEU A 49 3.27 0.73 10.78
C LEU A 49 4.08 0.10 9.65
N VAL A 50 4.91 0.89 8.99
CA VAL A 50 5.74 0.47 7.85
C VAL A 50 7.22 0.55 8.21
N PRO A 51 8.06 -0.42 7.79
CA PRO A 51 9.51 -0.31 7.94
C PRO A 51 10.01 0.91 7.16
N ILE A 52 10.61 1.88 7.85
CA ILE A 52 10.92 3.20 7.29
C ILE A 52 11.85 3.06 6.07
N GLU A 53 12.92 2.28 6.20
CA GLU A 53 13.89 2.06 5.11
C GLU A 53 13.21 1.48 3.85
N SER A 54 12.35 0.47 4.01
CA SER A 54 11.69 -0.18 2.89
C SER A 54 10.73 0.76 2.18
N ILE A 55 9.89 1.49 2.92
CA ILE A 55 8.91 2.39 2.29
C ILE A 55 9.59 3.62 1.69
N CYS A 56 10.57 4.23 2.38
CA CYS A 56 11.28 5.40 1.88
C CYS A 56 12.01 5.07 0.58
N GLN A 57 12.70 3.92 0.51
CA GLN A 57 13.34 3.46 -0.72
C GLN A 57 12.35 3.36 -1.90
N GLN A 58 11.15 2.82 -1.66
CA GLN A 58 10.15 2.66 -2.72
C GLN A 58 9.52 4.01 -3.14
N LEU A 59 9.46 4.98 -2.22
CA LEU A 59 8.94 6.32 -2.47
C LEU A 59 10.01 7.29 -3.02
N GLY A 60 11.27 6.88 -3.11
CA GLY A 60 12.37 7.77 -3.52
C GLY A 60 12.73 8.79 -2.44
N LEU A 61 12.59 8.41 -1.18
CA LEU A 61 12.99 9.21 -0.02
C LEU A 61 14.24 8.61 0.60
N LYS A 62 15.04 9.46 1.24
CA LYS A 62 16.23 9.06 1.98
C LYS A 62 15.97 9.06 3.48
N VAL A 63 16.50 8.08 4.18
CA VAL A 63 16.51 8.01 5.65
C VAL A 63 17.90 8.33 6.16
N GLU A 64 17.98 9.22 7.14
CA GLU A 64 19.20 9.54 7.87
C GLU A 64 18.96 9.40 9.38
N THR A 65 19.86 8.72 10.07
CA THR A 65 19.82 8.60 11.53
C THR A 65 21.06 9.27 12.09
N PRO A 66 20.94 10.46 12.70
CA PRO A 66 22.07 11.15 13.30
C PRO A 66 22.75 10.29 14.40
N ASP A 67 24.07 10.36 14.50
CA ASP A 67 24.82 9.63 15.53
C ASP A 67 24.37 10.03 16.94
N GLY A 68 23.97 9.04 17.75
CA GLY A 68 23.40 9.27 19.08
C GLY A 68 22.02 9.94 19.06
N GLY A 69 21.37 10.01 17.89
CA GLY A 69 20.07 10.62 17.71
C GLY A 69 18.92 9.78 18.25
N GLU A 70 17.96 10.45 18.89
CA GLU A 70 16.69 9.87 19.35
C GLU A 70 15.61 9.92 18.25
N MET A 71 16.03 10.02 16.98
CA MET A 71 15.17 10.26 15.85
C MET A 71 15.76 9.72 14.56
N ALA A 72 14.87 9.36 13.62
CA ALA A 72 15.18 9.21 12.21
C ALA A 72 14.76 10.50 11.47
N VAL A 73 15.44 10.85 10.40
CA VAL A 73 15.09 11.99 9.53
C VAL A 73 14.83 11.44 8.14
N ILE A 74 13.64 11.71 7.61
CA ILE A 74 13.28 11.35 6.23
C ILE A 74 13.45 12.61 5.38
N CYS A 75 14.19 12.54 4.29
CA CYS A 75 14.37 13.65 3.37
C CYS A 75 13.89 13.28 1.97
N GLY A 76 13.35 14.26 1.25
CA GLY A 76 13.01 14.12 -0.16
C GLY A 76 14.26 13.94 -1.03
N GLU A 77 14.07 13.44 -2.25
CA GLU A 77 15.09 13.45 -3.29
C GLU A 77 14.60 14.28 -4.50
N GLY A 78 15.52 14.78 -5.31
CA GLY A 78 15.18 15.57 -6.50
C GLY A 78 14.61 16.96 -6.16
N GLU A 79 13.44 17.29 -6.71
CA GLU A 79 12.78 18.60 -6.50
C GLU A 79 12.26 18.77 -5.07
N GLU A 80 12.12 17.68 -4.31
CA GLU A 80 11.69 17.69 -2.91
C GLU A 80 12.87 17.64 -1.92
N ALA A 81 14.11 17.74 -2.39
CA ALA A 81 15.32 17.58 -1.56
C ALA A 81 15.47 18.61 -0.42
N GLU A 82 14.69 19.70 -0.44
CA GLU A 82 14.69 20.71 0.62
C GLU A 82 13.81 20.34 1.82
N LEU A 83 12.93 19.33 1.69
CA LEU A 83 12.06 18.88 2.77
C LEU A 83 12.69 17.71 3.52
N CYS A 84 12.91 17.90 4.82
CA CYS A 84 13.30 16.85 5.75
C CYS A 84 12.35 16.82 6.95
N VAL A 85 11.87 15.63 7.28
CA VAL A 85 10.87 15.38 8.31
C VAL A 85 11.50 14.54 9.42
N PRO A 86 11.61 15.11 10.63
CA PRO A 86 12.09 14.37 11.79
C PRO A 86 11.00 13.44 12.36
N LEU A 87 11.36 12.18 12.60
CA LEU A 87 10.54 11.19 13.29
C LEU A 87 11.21 10.78 14.61
N GLN A 88 10.64 11.26 15.72
CA GLN A 88 11.10 10.93 17.07
C GLN A 88 10.78 9.46 17.43
N PHE A 89 11.78 8.76 17.98
CA PHE A 89 11.60 7.42 18.50
C PHE A 89 10.71 7.40 19.74
N GLY A 90 9.80 6.43 19.82
CA GLY A 90 8.81 6.31 20.89
C GLY A 90 7.51 7.08 20.65
N GLU A 91 7.51 8.05 19.73
CA GLU A 91 6.30 8.82 19.37
C GLU A 91 5.83 8.53 17.94
N SER A 92 6.73 8.72 16.97
CA SER A 92 6.41 8.68 15.53
C SER A 92 7.18 7.59 14.78
N ALA A 93 8.31 7.16 15.33
CA ALA A 93 9.07 5.98 14.93
C ALA A 93 9.24 5.01 16.11
N PHE A 94 9.35 3.71 15.83
CA PHE A 94 9.42 2.65 16.82
C PHE A 94 10.41 1.58 16.35
N ASP A 95 11.34 1.18 17.21
CA ASP A 95 12.14 -0.02 16.96
C ASP A 95 11.33 -1.26 17.36
N ILE A 96 11.18 -2.19 16.43
CA ILE A 96 10.55 -3.48 16.65
C ILE A 96 11.47 -4.53 16.06
N ASP A 97 12.10 -5.32 16.93
CA ASP A 97 13.05 -6.38 16.57
C ASP A 97 14.23 -5.88 15.71
N GLY A 98 14.74 -4.68 15.99
CA GLY A 98 15.86 -4.08 15.26
C GLY A 98 15.49 -3.49 13.89
N ILE A 99 14.19 -3.39 13.59
CA ILE A 99 13.66 -2.71 12.42
C ILE A 99 12.92 -1.47 12.90
N THR A 100 13.28 -0.32 12.31
CA THR A 100 12.59 0.93 12.59
C THR A 100 11.30 1.01 11.76
N TYR A 101 10.17 1.13 12.44
CA TYR A 101 8.85 1.36 11.86
C TYR A 101 8.38 2.77 12.14
N ALA A 102 7.57 3.35 11.25
CA ALA A 102 6.77 4.53 11.55
C ALA A 102 5.35 4.35 11.04
N LYS A 103 4.44 5.16 11.57
CA LYS A 103 3.10 5.28 10.98
C LYS A 103 3.24 5.79 9.55
N LEU A 104 2.54 5.14 8.63
CA LEU A 104 2.59 5.52 7.22
C LEU A 104 2.13 6.97 7.02
N GLU A 105 1.14 7.46 7.77
CA GLU A 105 0.67 8.85 7.64
C GLU A 105 1.79 9.86 7.90
N ASN A 106 2.64 9.60 8.90
CA ASN A 106 3.78 10.47 9.25
C ASN A 106 4.86 10.52 8.16
N ILE A 107 4.87 9.54 7.25
CA ILE A 107 5.78 9.51 6.09
C ILE A 107 5.06 10.07 4.87
N ALA A 108 3.81 9.70 4.63
CA ALA A 108 3.10 10.02 3.40
C ALA A 108 2.69 11.49 3.32
N GLU A 109 2.06 12.02 4.37
CA GLU A 109 1.44 13.35 4.35
C GLU A 109 2.44 14.50 4.10
N PRO A 110 3.63 14.54 4.75
CA PRO A 110 4.55 15.67 4.58
C PRO A 110 5.07 15.83 3.15
N PHE A 111 5.22 14.72 2.44
CA PHE A 111 5.71 14.67 1.06
C PHE A 111 4.55 14.59 0.04
N GLY A 112 3.31 14.81 0.48
CA GLY A 112 2.14 14.86 -0.40
C GLY A 112 1.71 13.52 -1.00
N PHE A 113 2.27 12.39 -0.55
CA PHE A 113 1.80 11.08 -0.97
C PHE A 113 0.39 10.84 -0.45
N GLU A 114 -0.48 10.29 -1.29
CA GLU A 114 -1.85 9.97 -0.90
C GLU A 114 -1.99 8.49 -0.60
N ILE A 115 -2.52 8.16 0.59
CA ILE A 115 -2.92 6.79 0.95
C ILE A 115 -4.31 6.54 0.36
N TYR A 116 -4.36 6.03 -0.87
CA TYR A 116 -5.62 5.84 -1.60
C TYR A 116 -6.46 4.69 -1.03
N LYS A 117 -5.82 3.61 -0.57
CA LYS A 117 -6.49 2.53 0.15
C LYS A 117 -5.64 2.06 1.32
N ALA A 118 -6.29 1.87 2.46
CA ALA A 118 -5.70 1.24 3.63
C ALA A 118 -6.71 0.29 4.26
N SER A 119 -6.43 -1.00 4.17
CA SER A 119 -7.15 -2.09 4.85
C SER A 119 -6.15 -3.09 5.41
N GLU A 120 -6.61 -4.09 6.16
CA GLU A 120 -5.74 -5.15 6.71
C GLU A 120 -4.97 -5.94 5.63
N THR A 121 -5.46 -5.96 4.39
CA THR A 121 -4.91 -6.79 3.31
C THR A 121 -4.49 -6.02 2.07
N GLU A 122 -4.73 -4.71 2.03
CA GLU A 122 -4.46 -3.87 0.86
C GLU A 122 -3.98 -2.50 1.33
N LEU A 123 -2.84 -2.09 0.80
CA LEU A 123 -2.27 -0.76 0.96
C LEU A 123 -1.91 -0.20 -0.42
N GLU A 124 -2.46 0.95 -0.75
CA GLU A 124 -2.20 1.63 -2.02
C GLU A 124 -1.79 3.08 -1.75
N ILE A 125 -0.61 3.45 -2.22
CA ILE A 125 -0.03 4.79 -2.09
C ILE A 125 0.12 5.37 -3.50
N VAL A 126 -0.20 6.64 -3.66
CA VAL A 126 -0.11 7.36 -4.93
C VAL A 126 0.80 8.56 -4.77
N ARG A 127 1.76 8.70 -5.69
CA ARG A 127 2.68 9.83 -5.69
C ARG A 127 2.01 11.13 -6.15
N PRO A 128 2.46 12.30 -5.65
CA PRO A 128 1.87 13.60 -6.01
C PRO A 128 1.73 13.81 -7.52
N GLU A 129 2.70 13.36 -8.33
CA GLU A 129 2.72 13.55 -9.78
C GLU A 129 1.67 12.70 -10.52
N GLN A 130 1.18 11.64 -9.87
CA GLN A 130 0.10 10.79 -10.40
C GLN A 130 -1.29 11.29 -9.97
N LEU A 131 -1.37 12.26 -9.05
CA LEU A 131 -2.64 12.81 -8.63
C LEU A 131 -3.24 13.64 -9.76
N ALA A 132 -4.54 13.43 -10.00
CA ALA A 132 -5.29 14.31 -10.88
C ALA A 132 -5.18 15.76 -10.33
N PRO A 133 -4.92 16.76 -11.19
CA PRO A 133 -4.90 18.15 -10.76
C PRO A 133 -6.17 18.51 -10.00
N GLN A 134 -6.05 19.40 -9.00
CA GLN A 134 -7.22 20.00 -8.36
C GLN A 134 -7.91 20.94 -9.36
N PHE A 135 -8.77 20.35 -10.17
CA PHE A 135 -9.52 21.02 -11.22
C PHE A 135 -11.01 20.78 -10.98
N MET A 136 -11.76 21.87 -10.89
CA MET A 136 -13.21 21.85 -10.71
C MET A 136 -13.92 22.64 -11.79
N LEU A 137 -14.99 22.07 -12.33
CA LEU A 137 -15.91 22.74 -13.25
C LEU A 137 -17.36 22.47 -12.82
N PRO A 138 -18.29 23.40 -13.10
CA PRO A 138 -19.70 23.10 -12.96
C PRO A 138 -20.14 22.04 -13.98
N ASP A 139 -21.04 21.14 -13.57
CA ASP A 139 -21.79 20.30 -14.50
C ASP A 139 -22.95 21.07 -15.17
N LEU A 140 -23.78 20.38 -15.95
CA LEU A 140 -24.91 20.98 -16.68
C LEU A 140 -25.97 21.60 -15.76
N ASP A 141 -26.03 21.17 -14.50
CA ASP A 141 -26.95 21.70 -13.50
C ASP A 141 -26.28 22.79 -12.63
N GLY A 142 -25.05 23.18 -12.95
CA GLY A 142 -24.26 24.16 -12.21
C GLY A 142 -23.60 23.60 -10.94
N THR A 143 -23.66 22.29 -10.70
CA THR A 143 -23.04 21.69 -9.51
C THR A 143 -21.53 21.56 -9.72
N PRO A 144 -20.68 22.06 -8.81
CA PRO A 144 -19.23 21.88 -8.92
C PRO A 144 -18.85 20.39 -8.91
N ARG A 145 -18.05 19.97 -9.89
CA ARG A 145 -17.46 18.64 -10.02
C ARG A 145 -15.96 18.74 -10.14
N GLY A 146 -15.24 17.96 -9.33
CA GLY A 146 -13.79 17.83 -9.43
C GLY A 146 -13.37 16.59 -10.22
N LEU A 147 -12.19 16.61 -10.84
CA LEU A 147 -11.64 15.39 -11.47
C LEU A 147 -11.46 14.24 -10.46
N GLN A 148 -11.18 14.56 -9.20
CA GLN A 148 -11.06 13.61 -8.10
C GLN A 148 -12.33 12.79 -7.84
N ASP A 149 -13.53 13.32 -8.17
CA ASP A 149 -14.81 12.61 -7.99
C ASP A 149 -14.94 11.37 -8.91
N PHE A 150 -14.09 11.31 -9.93
CA PHE A 150 -14.03 10.24 -10.92
C PHE A 150 -12.88 9.25 -10.68
N ARG A 151 -12.12 9.39 -9.59
CA ARG A 151 -11.01 8.49 -9.28
C ARG A 151 -11.48 7.03 -9.15
N GLY A 152 -10.67 6.10 -9.65
CA GLY A 152 -10.99 4.66 -9.69
C GLY A 152 -12.00 4.27 -10.78
N LYS A 153 -12.53 5.22 -11.55
CA LYS A 153 -13.44 4.98 -12.68
C LYS A 153 -12.71 5.16 -14.00
N LYS A 154 -13.09 4.38 -15.01
CA LYS A 154 -12.68 4.65 -16.40
C LYS A 154 -13.36 5.92 -16.85
N THR A 155 -12.58 6.98 -17.04
CA THR A 155 -13.10 8.34 -17.30
C THR A 155 -12.50 8.86 -18.59
N LEU A 156 -13.36 9.24 -19.54
CA LEU A 156 -12.96 9.87 -20.81
C LEU A 156 -13.08 11.39 -20.64
N LEU A 157 -11.95 12.08 -20.70
CA LEU A 157 -11.95 13.54 -20.74
C LEU A 157 -12.11 13.99 -22.20
N TYR A 158 -13.17 14.76 -22.48
CA TYR A 158 -13.45 15.29 -23.81
C TYR A 158 -13.50 16.82 -23.74
N ILE A 159 -12.61 17.48 -24.48
CA ILE A 159 -12.53 18.93 -24.60
C ILE A 159 -12.93 19.30 -26.03
N TRP A 160 -13.89 20.21 -26.18
CA TRP A 160 -14.38 20.66 -27.48
C TRP A 160 -14.50 22.19 -27.51
N GLY A 161 -14.24 22.76 -28.67
CA GLY A 161 -14.42 24.18 -28.95
C GLY A 161 -14.85 24.38 -30.41
N SER A 162 -15.75 25.33 -30.63
CA SER A 162 -16.16 25.79 -31.97
C SER A 162 -15.83 27.27 -32.13
N TRP A 163 -15.44 27.65 -33.35
CA TRP A 163 -15.24 29.04 -33.76
C TRP A 163 -16.56 29.71 -34.19
#